data_AF-A0A1G6L254-F1
#
_entry.id   AF-A0A1G6L254-F1
#
_cell.length_a   1.000
_cell.length_b   1.000
_cell.length_c   1.000
_cell.angle_alpha   90.00
_cell.angle_beta   90.00
_cell.angle_gamma   90.00
#
_symmetry.space_group_name_H-M   'P 1'
#
loop_
_entity.id
_entity.type
_entity.pdbx_description
1 polymer ?
#
loop_
_entity_poly.entity_id
_entity_poly.type
_entity_poly.pdbx_seq_one_letter_code
_entity_poly.pdbx_strand_id
1 'polypeptide(L)' 'MTSYEFTCPDCQRSITVTDPMRAATLANGCPVCGRSVTEGNFAL' A
#
# COMPACT_ATOMS: atom_id res chain seq x y z
N MET A 1 -2.76 -11.48 12.80
CA MET A 1 -2.99 -10.73 11.55
C MET A 1 -1.77 -9.86 11.34
N THR A 2 -1.06 -9.99 10.21
CA THR A 2 0.08 -9.13 9.89
C THR A 2 -0.42 -7.80 9.36
N SER A 3 0.12 -6.71 9.91
CA SER A 3 -0.09 -5.36 9.43
C SER A 3 1.18 -4.84 8.78
N TYR A 4 1.02 -3.97 7.79
CA TYR A 4 2.12 -3.28 7.12
C TYR A 4 1.84 -1.79 7.12
N GLU A 5 2.88 -0.98 7.22
CA GLU A 5 2.81 0.44 6.95
C GLU A 5 3.02 0.66 5.44
N PHE A 6 1.96 1.03 4.73
CA PHE A 6 2.04 1.39 3.32
C PHE A 6 2.27 2.89 3.19
N THR A 7 3.26 3.30 2.38
CA THR A 7 3.46 4.69 1.97
C THR A 7 3.47 4.82 0.45
N CYS A 8 2.54 5.58 -0.11
CA CYS A 8 2.53 5.82 -1.55
C CYS A 8 3.62 6.85 -1.95
N PRO A 9 4.50 6.54 -2.93
CA PRO A 9 5.55 7.47 -3.36
C PRO A 9 5.00 8.71 -4.09
N ASP A 10 3.80 8.64 -4.67
CA ASP A 10 3.23 9.75 -5.43
C ASP A 10 2.41 10.71 -4.56
N CYS A 11 1.43 10.19 -3.81
CA CYS A 11 0.54 11.03 -3.01
C CYS A 11 1.00 11.19 -1.55
N GLN A 12 2.11 10.54 -1.16
CA GLN A 12 2.73 10.64 0.16
C GLN A 12 1.77 10.33 1.31
N ARG A 13 0.79 9.46 1.07
CA ARG A 13 -0.12 8.96 2.11
C ARG A 13 0.40 7.67 2.71
N SER A 14 0.42 7.67 4.03
CA SER A 14 0.74 6.52 4.86
C SER A 14 -0.51 5.98 5.52
N ILE A 15 -0.71 4.67 5.45
CA ILE A 15 -1.84 3.96 6.07
C ILE A 15 -1.39 2.56 6.48
N THR A 16 -1.84 2.12 7.65
CA THR A 16 -1.68 0.74 8.10
C THR A 16 -2.64 -0.15 7.31
N VAL A 17 -2.11 -1.20 6.69
CA VAL A 17 -2.88 -2.13 5.87
C VAL A 17 -2.69 -3.56 6.35
N THR A 18 -3.70 -4.40 6.20
CA THR A 18 -3.61 -5.84 6.45
C THR A 18 -3.04 -6.57 5.22
N ASP A 19 -2.65 -7.84 5.35
CA ASP A 19 -2.23 -8.69 4.20
C ASP A 19 -3.21 -8.63 3.01
N PRO A 20 -4.54 -8.82 3.18
CA PRO A 20 -5.49 -8.69 2.06
C PRO A 20 -5.49 -7.31 1.42
N MET A 21 -5.37 -6.25 2.23
CA MET A 21 -5.32 -4.87 1.73
C MET A 21 -4.03 -4.58 0.97
N ARG A 22 -2.89 -5.11 1.44
CA ARG A 22 -1.60 -5.03 0.72
C ARG A 22 -1.70 -5.71 -0.64
N ALA A 23 -2.23 -6.92 -0.70
CA ALA A 23 -2.44 -7.65 -1.96
C ALA A 23 -3.34 -6.88 -2.94
N ALA A 24 -4.46 -6.33 -2.43
CA ALA A 24 -5.35 -5.50 -3.24
C ALA A 24 -4.69 -4.21 -3.75
N THR A 25 -3.86 -3.57 -2.93
CA THR A 25 -3.14 -2.35 -3.27
C THR A 25 -2.05 -2.60 -4.31
N LEU A 26 -1.37 -3.75 -4.26
CA LEU A 26 -0.43 -4.17 -5.30
C LEU A 26 -1.13 -4.47 -6.64
N ALA A 27 -2.31 -5.09 -6.60
CA ALA A 27 -3.06 -5.44 -7.80
C ALA A 27 -3.74 -4.23 -8.47
N ASN A 28 -4.27 -3.30 -7.68
CA ASN A 28 -5.11 -2.19 -8.17
C ASN A 28 -4.41 -0.82 -8.13
N GLY A 29 -3.25 -0.73 -7.48
CA GLY A 29 -2.58 0.54 -7.20
C GLY A 29 -3.02 1.17 -5.88
N CYS A 30 -2.47 2.36 -5.60
CA CYS A 30 -2.75 3.11 -4.39
C CYS A 30 -4.26 3.39 -4.24
N PRO A 31 -4.89 3.06 -3.11
CA PRO A 31 -6.33 3.29 -2.91
C PRO A 31 -6.73 4.77 -2.87
N VAL A 32 -5.77 5.69 -2.76
CA VAL A 32 -6.01 7.14 -2.70
C VAL A 32 -5.93 7.79 -4.08
N CYS A 33 -4.92 7.44 -4.88
CA CYS A 33 -4.64 8.13 -6.15
C CYS A 33 -4.58 7.20 -7.38
N GLY A 34 -4.73 5.90 -7.20
CA GLY A 34 -4.73 4.90 -8.29
C GLY A 34 -3.38 4.62 -8.94
N ARG A 35 -2.29 5.28 -8.50
CA ARG A 35 -0.95 5.04 -9.03
C ARG A 35 -0.49 3.61 -8.72
N SER A 36 0.19 2.98 -9.67
CA SER A 36 0.84 1.69 -9.44
C SER A 36 1.87 1.78 -8.32
N VAL A 37 1.95 0.73 -7.51
CA VAL A 37 2.83 0.64 -6.34
C VAL A 37 3.51 -0.71 -6.32
N THR A 38 4.61 -0.81 -5.57
CA THR A 38 5.41 -2.03 -5.48
C THR A 38 5.51 -2.49 -4.03
N GLU A 39 6.03 -3.70 -3.82
CA GLU A 39 6.20 -4.26 -2.48
C GLU A 39 7.13 -3.42 -1.59
N GLY A 40 8.09 -2.69 -2.18
CA GLY A 40 8.99 -1.80 -1.46
C GLY A 40 8.29 -0.59 -0.83
N ASN A 41 7.03 -0.35 -1.16
CA ASN A 41 6.22 0.71 -0.57
C ASN A 41 5.51 0.28 0.73
N PHE A 42 5.79 -0.93 1.24
CA PHE A 42 5.21 -1.50 2.46
C PHE A 42 6.32 -1.88 3.44
N ALA A 43 6.23 -1.39 4.68
CA ALA A 43 7.12 -1.74 5.80
C ALA A 43 6.42 -2.65 6.82
N LEU A 44 7.20 -3.42 7.60
CA LEU A 44 6.72 -4.24 8.72
C LEU A 44 6.45 -3.40 9.98
#